data_AF-A0A9E2YKC4-F1
#
_entry.id   AF-A0A9E2YKC4-F1
#
_cell.length_a   1.000
_cell.length_b   1.000
_cell.length_c   1.000
_cell.angle_alpha   90.00
_cell.angle_beta   90.00
_cell.angle_gamma   90.00
#
_symmetry.space_group_name_H-M   'P 1'
#
loop_
_entity.id
_entity.type
_entity.pdbx_description
1 polymer ?
#
loop_
_entity_poly.entity_id
_entity_poly.type
_entity_poly.pdbx_seq_one_letter_code
_entity_poly.pdbx_strand_id
1 'polypeptide(L)'
;MDVWQEAQAVEFIRALRFQVREMTGKLAWIERQTAKASNARANALRAEAVVLRRDIREAEALIGQLEQRYVPQPPANLMRRGHRHPDRPAKTHV
;
A
#
# COMPACT_ATOMS: atom_id res chain seq x y z
N MET A 1 19.57 12.52 9.46
CA MET A 1 20.14 11.78 8.33
C MET A 1 20.49 12.79 7.25
N ASP A 2 21.34 12.44 6.29
CA ASP A 2 21.58 13.33 5.15
C ASP A 2 20.35 13.32 4.22
N VAL A 3 19.97 14.46 3.66
CA VAL A 3 18.72 14.65 2.89
C VAL A 3 18.68 13.72 1.67
N TRP A 4 19.83 13.43 1.06
CA TRP A 4 19.91 12.49 -0.06
C TRP A 4 19.66 11.04 0.36
N GLN A 5 20.03 10.65 1.59
CA GLN A 5 19.79 9.30 2.11
C GLN A 5 18.29 9.07 2.33
N GLU A 6 17.58 10.09 2.82
CA GLU A 6 16.13 10.06 2.98
C GLU A 6 15.43 9.99 1.62
N ALA A 7 15.84 10.81 0.65
CA ALA A 7 15.30 10.76 -0.70
C ALA A 7 15.53 9.40 -1.37
N GLN A 8 16.72 8.83 -1.23
CA GLN A 8 17.04 7.50 -1.77
C GLN A 8 16.22 6.40 -1.09
N ALA A 9 16.02 6.47 0.22
CA ALA A 9 15.19 5.52 0.94
C ALA A 9 13.72 5.58 0.49
N VAL A 10 13.19 6.77 0.21
CA VAL A 10 11.83 6.95 -0.32
C VAL A 10 11.68 6.28 -1.69
N GLU A 11 12.63 6.48 -2.62
CA GLU A 11 12.58 5.85 -3.93
C GLU A 11 12.72 4.33 -3.85
N PHE A 12 13.57 3.84 -2.95
CA PHE A 12 13.70 2.40 -2.69
C PHE A 12 12.39 1.80 -2.17
N ILE A 13 11.73 2.46 -1.21
CA ILE A 13 10.41 2.06 -0.69
C ILE A 13 9.36 2.03 -1.82
N ARG A 14 9.38 3.02 -2.74
CA ARG A 14 8.48 3.03 -3.91
C ARG A 14 8.72 1.82 -4.82
N ALA A 15 9.97 1.48 -5.10
CA ALA A 15 10.32 0.30 -5.89
C ALA A 15 9.84 -0.99 -5.23
N LEU A 16 10.02 -1.14 -3.91
CA LEU A 16 9.53 -2.29 -3.15
C LEU A 16 8.00 -2.41 -3.22
N ARG A 17 7.28 -1.30 -3.06
CA ARG A 17 5.81 -1.28 -3.20
C ARG A 17 5.36 -1.67 -4.61
N PHE A 18 6.10 -1.27 -5.64
CA PHE A 18 5.81 -1.70 -7.01
C PHE A 18 5.96 -3.22 -7.15
N GLN A 19 7.06 -3.79 -6.64
CA GLN A 19 7.28 -5.22 -6.66
C GLN A 19 6.20 -6.01 -5.90
N VAL A 20 5.75 -5.52 -4.75
CA VAL A 20 4.62 -6.12 -4.01
C VAL A 20 3.36 -6.15 -4.87
N ARG A 21 3.04 -5.07 -5.59
CA ARG A 21 1.87 -5.04 -6.50
C ARG A 21 1.97 -6.07 -7.60
N GLU A 22 3.16 -6.28 -8.18
CA GLU A 22 3.37 -7.33 -9.18
C GLU A 22 3.13 -8.73 -8.59
N MET A 23 3.64 -8.98 -7.38
CA MET A 23 3.41 -10.23 -6.65
C MET A 23 1.93 -10.45 -6.36
N THR A 24 1.19 -9.41 -5.93
CA THR A 24 -0.26 -9.48 -5.74
C THR A 24 -1.00 -9.77 -7.05
N GLY A 25 -0.54 -9.19 -8.16
CA GLY A 25 -1.06 -9.47 -9.50
C GLY A 25 -0.86 -10.94 -9.90
N LYS A 26 0.33 -11.49 -9.63
CA LYS A 26 0.65 -12.91 -9.85
C LYS A 26 -0.23 -13.81 -8.97
N LEU A 27 -0.42 -13.47 -7.70
CA LEU A 27 -1.28 -14.21 -6.78
C LEU A 27 -2.72 -14.29 -7.32
N ALA A 28 -3.30 -13.15 -7.71
CA ALA A 28 -4.64 -13.11 -8.27
C ALA A 28 -4.76 -13.93 -9.56
N TRP A 29 -3.69 -13.97 -10.37
CA TRP A 29 -3.63 -14.84 -11.53
C TRP A 29 -3.62 -16.33 -11.14
N ILE A 30 -2.78 -16.75 -10.18
CA ILE A 30 -2.72 -18.13 -9.67
C ILE A 30 -4.08 -18.58 -9.12
N GLU A 31 -4.75 -17.73 -8.34
CA GLU A 31 -6.07 -18.01 -7.79
C GLU A 31 -7.11 -18.26 -8.89
N ARG A 32 -7.11 -17.43 -9.94
CA ARG A 32 -7.97 -17.64 -11.12
C ARG A 32 -7.64 -18.92 -11.89
N GLN A 33 -6.36 -19.29 -12.01
CA GLN A 33 -5.95 -20.55 -12.66
C GLN A 33 -6.37 -21.77 -11.86
N THR A 34 -6.29 -21.69 -10.53
CA THR A 34 -6.68 -22.77 -9.61
C THR A 34 -8.14 -23.17 -9.82
N ALA A 35 -9.02 -22.19 -10.04
CA ALA A 35 -10.45 -22.43 -10.30
C ALA A 35 -10.73 -23.19 -11.61
N LYS A 36 -9.78 -23.17 -12.57
CA LYS A 36 -9.92 -23.80 -13.89
C LYS A 36 -9.10 -25.09 -14.05
N ALA A 37 -8.32 -25.46 -13.04
CA ALA A 37 -7.34 -26.54 -13.12
C ALA A 37 -7.89 -27.89 -12.64
N SER A 38 -7.32 -28.98 -13.16
CA SER A 38 -7.54 -30.33 -12.63
C SER A 38 -6.97 -30.47 -11.21
N ASN A 39 -7.45 -31.45 -10.44
CA ASN A 39 -7.15 -31.57 -9.00
C ASN A 39 -5.65 -31.52 -8.64
N ALA A 40 -4.78 -32.24 -9.36
CA ALA A 40 -3.34 -32.23 -9.09
C ALA A 40 -2.70 -30.87 -9.36
N ARG A 41 -3.03 -30.24 -10.50
CA ARG A 41 -2.55 -28.90 -10.86
C ARG A 41 -3.11 -27.83 -9.94
N ALA A 42 -4.38 -27.94 -9.54
CA ALA A 42 -5.00 -27.03 -8.58
C ALA A 42 -4.31 -27.11 -7.21
N ASN A 43 -3.91 -28.29 -6.75
CA ASN A 43 -3.17 -28.44 -5.49
C ASN A 43 -1.79 -27.78 -5.54
N ALA A 44 -1.05 -27.95 -6.64
CA ALA A 44 0.24 -27.27 -6.83
C ALA A 44 0.08 -25.74 -6.83
N LEU A 45 -0.92 -25.22 -7.56
CA LEU A 45 -1.21 -23.78 -7.60
C LEU A 45 -1.65 -23.24 -6.23
N ARG A 46 -2.40 -24.00 -5.44
CA ARG A 46 -2.74 -23.61 -4.06
C ARG A 46 -1.51 -23.52 -3.17
N ALA A 47 -0.58 -24.48 -3.28
CA ALA A 47 0.67 -24.43 -2.53
C ALA A 47 1.51 -23.18 -2.91
N GLU A 48 1.63 -22.88 -4.20
CA GLU A 48 2.31 -21.67 -4.67
C GLU A 48 1.62 -20.39 -4.15
N ALA A 49 0.28 -20.33 -4.19
CA ALA A 49 -0.49 -19.20 -3.67
C ALA A 49 -0.29 -19.00 -2.16
N VAL A 50 -0.16 -20.07 -1.38
CA VAL A 50 0.09 -19.98 0.08
C VAL A 50 1.44 -19.37 0.37
N VAL A 51 2.49 -19.82 -0.33
CA VAL A 51 3.85 -19.27 -0.20
C VAL A 51 3.83 -17.80 -0.59
N LEU A 52 3.28 -17.47 -1.76
CA LEU A 52 3.24 -16.10 -2.26
C LEU A 52 2.47 -15.13 -1.33
N ARG A 53 1.37 -15.59 -0.71
CA ARG A 53 0.66 -14.79 0.32
C ARG A 53 1.49 -14.55 1.56
N ARG A 54 2.33 -15.49 1.97
CA ARG A 54 3.25 -15.30 3.09
C ARG A 54 4.30 -14.26 2.72
N ASP A 55 4.92 -14.39 1.56
CA ASP A 55 5.98 -13.48 1.10
C ASP A 55 5.47 -12.04 0.94
N ILE A 56 4.27 -11.86 0.39
CA ILE A 56 3.63 -10.53 0.28
C ILE A 56 3.45 -9.90 1.67
N ARG A 57 2.90 -10.66 2.63
CA ARG A 57 2.67 -10.14 4.00
C ARG A 57 3.96 -9.78 4.71
N GLU A 58 5.00 -10.59 4.54
CA GLU A 58 6.32 -10.31 5.11
C GLU A 58 6.95 -9.06 4.49
N ALA A 59 6.87 -8.93 3.15
CA ALA A 59 7.34 -7.74 2.44
C ALA A 59 6.59 -6.47 2.88
N GLU A 60 5.26 -6.51 2.99
CA GLU A 60 4.44 -5.39 3.46
C GLU A 60 4.83 -4.96 4.89
N ALA A 61 5.08 -5.92 5.79
CA ALA A 61 5.50 -5.63 7.15
C ALA A 61 6.89 -4.97 7.21
N LEU A 62 7.84 -5.43 6.39
CA LEU A 62 9.18 -4.83 6.30
C LEU A 62 9.14 -3.44 5.68
N ILE A 63 8.34 -3.25 4.62
CA ILE A 63 8.12 -1.94 4.00
C ILE A 63 7.50 -0.96 5.01
N GLY A 64 6.51 -1.39 5.79
CA GLY A 64 5.90 -0.56 6.83
C GLY A 64 6.92 -0.08 7.88
N GLN A 65 7.88 -0.93 8.27
CA GLN A 65 8.98 -0.54 9.16
C GLN A 65 9.92 0.47 8.51
N LEU A 66 10.24 0.31 7.22
CA LEU A 66 11.04 1.27 6.47
C LEU A 66 10.32 2.63 6.37
N GLU A 67 9.01 2.63 6.13
CA GLU A 67 8.22 3.86 6.04
C GLU A 67 8.19 4.63 7.35
N GLN A 68 7.99 3.94 8.48
CA GLN A 68 8.05 4.58 9.80
C GLN A 68 9.40 5.22 10.09
N ARG A 69 10.49 4.67 9.53
CA ARG A 69 11.85 5.14 9.77
C ARG A 69 12.29 6.25 8.82
N TYR A 70 11.85 6.21 7.56
CA TYR A 70 12.40 7.05 6.49
C TYR A 70 11.39 8.01 5.85
N VAL A 71 10.09 7.84 6.08
CA VAL A 71 9.06 8.72 5.51
C VAL A 71 8.48 9.57 6.64
N PRO A 72 8.82 10.87 6.70
CA PRO A 72 8.22 11.78 7.67
C PRO A 72 6.71 11.78 7.47
N GLN A 73 5.94 11.35 8.47
CA GLN A 73 4.50 11.54 8.42
C GLN A 73 4.22 13.05 8.45
N PRO A 74 3.43 13.59 7.50
CA PRO A 74 2.97 14.95 7.63
C PRO A 74 2.22 15.07 8.97
N PRO A 75 2.41 16.15 9.74
CA PRO A 75 1.75 16.29 11.03
C PRO A 75 0.24 16.16 10.81
N ALA A 76 -0.39 15.22 11.52
CA ALA A 76 -1.83 14.90 11.44
C ALA A 76 -2.75 16.14 11.57
N ASN A 77 -2.18 17.23 12.08
CA ASN A 77 -2.72 18.57 12.28
C ASN A 77 -3.04 19.30 10.95
N LEU A 78 -2.41 18.93 9.82
CA LEU A 78 -2.65 19.56 8.51
C LEU A 78 -3.87 19.01 7.77
N MET A 79 -4.37 17.81 8.13
CA MET A 79 -5.62 17.28 7.54
C MET A 79 -6.89 17.74 8.29
N ARG A 80 -6.75 18.36 9.49
CA ARG A 80 -7.88 18.83 10.31
C ARG A 80 -8.12 20.35 10.23
N ARG A 81 -7.54 21.05 9.25
CA ARG A 81 -7.74 22.49 8.98
C ARG A 81 -8.50 22.73 7.66
N GLY A 82 -9.54 21.95 7.39
CA GLY A 82 -10.54 22.26 6.35
C GLY A 82 -11.92 22.65 6.89
N HIS A 83 -12.16 22.50 8.21
CA HIS A 83 -13.50 22.65 8.78
C HIS A 83 -13.54 23.60 10.00
N ARG A 84 -13.74 24.88 9.70
CA ARG A 84 -14.56 25.88 10.45
C ARG A 84 -15.16 26.78 9.34
N HIS A 85 -16.46 26.77 9.00
CA HIS A 85 -17.70 27.07 9.75
C HIS A 85 -17.77 28.53 10.21
N PRO A 86 -18.96 29.19 10.32
CA PRO A 86 -20.03 29.52 9.36
C PRO A 86 -19.98 31.03 9.01
N ASP A 87 -21.12 31.69 8.79
CA ASP A 87 -21.35 33.15 8.66
C ASP A 87 -21.31 33.78 7.27
N ARG A 88 -22.47 33.69 6.61
CA ARG A 88 -22.93 34.75 5.70
C ARG A 88 -24.35 35.15 6.09
N PRO A 89 -24.57 36.28 6.79
CA PRO A 89 -25.91 36.83 6.90
C PRO A 89 -26.27 37.50 5.56
N ALA A 90 -27.29 36.95 4.88
CA ALA A 90 -27.94 37.65 3.77
C ALA A 90 -28.74 38.81 4.36
N LYS A 91 -28.19 40.02 4.23
CA LYS A 91 -28.96 41.25 4.38
C LYS A 91 -29.86 41.38 3.16
N THR A 92 -31.17 41.28 3.35
CA THR A 92 -32.15 41.77 2.39
C THR A 92 -32.67 43.10 2.93
N HIS A 93 -32.22 44.18 2.32
CA HIS A 93 -32.76 45.53 2.49
C HIS A 93 -33.75 45.80 1.36
N VAL A 94 -34.93 46.30 1.76
CA VAL A 94 -35.97 47.05 1.02
C VAL A 94 -36.67 46.34 -0.13
#